data_AF-A0A7R9GIV4-F1
#
_entry.id   AF-A0A7R9GIV4-F1
#
_cell.length_a   1.000
_cell.length_b   1.000
_cell.length_c   1.000
_cell.angle_alpha   90.00
_cell.angle_beta   90.00
_cell.angle_gamma   90.00
#
_symmetry.space_group_name_H-M   'P 1'
#
loop_
_entity.id
_entity.type
_entity.pdbx_description
1 polymer ?
#
loop_
_entity_poly.entity_id
_entity_poly.type
_entity_poly.pdbx_seq_one_letter_code
_entity_poly.pdbx_strand_id
1 'polypeptide(L)'
;MKTNASRSSKTEDLEDEEKKKPAGRMSAYAYYLQTCREELRDRFPNDKLDFSQFTRMCNDRWKTMTGDQKARYIHLAKRDSTRFSLEMMIYQEGKSRPIRRWEKDPRRPKRA
;
A
#
# COMPACT_ATOMS: atom_id res chain seq x y z
N MET A 1 -0.79 39.42 3.91
CA MET A 1 -2.10 38.74 4.02
C MET A 1 -2.59 38.42 2.61
N LYS A 2 -2.65 37.14 2.24
CA LYS A 2 -3.22 36.68 0.96
C LYS A 2 -4.05 35.43 1.26
N THR A 3 -5.35 35.62 1.38
CA THR A 3 -6.36 34.57 1.29
C THR A 3 -6.55 34.19 -0.18
N ASN A 4 -6.81 32.91 -0.44
CA ASN A 4 -7.74 32.47 -1.49
C ASN A 4 -8.04 30.98 -1.28
N ALA A 5 -9.14 30.73 -0.58
CA ALA A 5 -9.83 29.45 -0.54
C ALA A 5 -10.64 29.31 -1.84
N SER A 6 -10.28 28.36 -2.70
CA SER A 6 -11.15 27.71 -3.69
C SER A 6 -10.35 26.70 -4.51
N ARG A 7 -10.17 25.49 -3.96
CA ARG A 7 -9.77 24.30 -4.73
C ARG A 7 -10.29 23.02 -4.08
N SER A 8 -11.58 23.00 -3.73
CA SER A 8 -12.21 21.85 -3.09
C SER A 8 -13.36 21.37 -3.96
N SER A 9 -13.06 20.49 -4.92
CA SER A 9 -14.05 19.68 -5.66
C SER A 9 -13.44 18.71 -6.69
N LYS A 10 -12.10 18.67 -6.88
CA LYS A 10 -11.42 17.71 -7.80
C LYS A 10 -10.57 16.66 -7.09
N THR A 11 -10.44 16.73 -5.77
CA THR A 11 -9.59 15.83 -4.97
C THR A 11 -10.31 14.59 -4.50
N GLU A 12 -11.62 14.64 -4.29
CA GLU A 12 -12.39 13.52 -3.71
C GLU A 12 -12.57 12.34 -4.67
N ASP A 13 -12.80 12.58 -5.97
CA ASP A 13 -12.97 11.51 -6.97
C ASP A 13 -11.66 10.76 -7.30
N LEU A 14 -10.50 11.42 -7.09
CA LEU A 14 -9.18 10.81 -7.31
C LEU A 14 -8.73 9.93 -6.13
N GLU A 15 -9.20 10.23 -4.92
CA GLU A 15 -8.86 9.46 -3.72
C GLU A 15 -9.49 8.06 -3.71
N ASP A 16 -10.70 7.90 -4.28
CA ASP A 16 -11.40 6.61 -4.30
C ASP A 16 -10.86 5.64 -5.37
N GLU A 17 -10.28 6.14 -6.45
CA GLU A 17 -9.58 5.29 -7.44
C GLU A 17 -8.18 4.88 -6.96
N GLU A 18 -7.55 5.72 -6.13
CA GLU A 18 -6.25 5.44 -5.52
C GLU A 18 -6.36 4.38 -4.41
N LYS A 19 -7.43 4.42 -3.60
CA LYS A 19 -7.73 3.40 -2.57
C LYS A 19 -8.01 2.00 -3.15
N LYS A 20 -8.51 1.90 -4.37
CA LYS A 20 -8.81 0.60 -5.03
C LYS A 20 -7.59 -0.03 -5.68
N LYS A 21 -6.50 0.71 -5.85
CA LYS A 21 -5.29 0.20 -6.47
C LYS A 21 -4.60 -0.81 -5.53
N PRO A 22 -4.22 -2.00 -6.01
CA PRO A 22 -3.47 -2.95 -5.21
C PRO A 22 -2.18 -2.35 -4.63
N ALA A 23 -1.90 -2.66 -3.37
CA ALA A 23 -0.67 -2.24 -2.71
C ALA A 23 0.55 -2.75 -3.49
N GLY A 24 1.60 -1.93 -3.63
CA GLY A 24 2.77 -2.25 -4.45
C GLY A 24 3.48 -3.56 -4.07
N ARG A 25 4.37 -4.03 -4.95
CA ARG A 25 5.24 -5.19 -4.67
C ARG A 25 6.18 -4.87 -3.52
N MET A 26 6.21 -5.77 -2.54
CA MET A 26 7.17 -5.75 -1.45
C MET A 26 8.45 -6.47 -1.88
N SER A 27 9.57 -5.77 -1.73
CA SER A 27 10.89 -6.37 -1.94
C SER A 27 11.30 -7.25 -0.74
N ALA A 28 12.31 -8.09 -0.93
CA ALA A 28 12.88 -8.88 0.15
C ALA A 28 13.34 -7.98 1.32
N TYR A 29 13.91 -6.83 1.01
CA TYR A 29 14.33 -5.85 1.99
C TYR A 29 13.16 -5.20 2.73
N ALA A 30 12.03 -4.93 2.04
CA ALA A 30 10.83 -4.39 2.67
C ALA A 30 10.25 -5.37 3.70
N TYR A 31 10.22 -6.67 3.38
CA TYR A 31 9.83 -7.71 4.34
C TYR A 31 10.79 -7.79 5.52
N TYR A 32 12.10 -7.66 5.27
CA TYR A 32 13.10 -7.64 6.34
C TYR A 32 12.88 -6.46 7.29
N LEU A 33 12.69 -5.25 6.77
CA LEU A 33 12.41 -4.06 7.58
C LEU A 33 11.14 -4.23 8.44
N GLN A 34 10.10 -4.87 7.89
CA GLN A 34 8.90 -5.18 8.64
C GLN A 34 9.21 -6.12 9.81
N THR A 35 9.95 -7.21 9.58
CA THR A 35 10.33 -8.13 10.66
C THR A 35 11.20 -7.44 11.72
N CYS A 36 12.12 -6.57 11.32
CA CYS A 36 12.93 -5.79 12.26
C CYS A 36 12.07 -4.86 13.12
N ARG A 37 11.01 -4.28 12.54
CA ARG A 37 10.09 -3.39 13.27
C ARG A 37 9.25 -4.16 14.27
N GLU A 38 8.74 -5.33 13.89
CA GLU A 38 7.96 -6.21 14.78
C GLU A 38 8.81 -6.71 15.95
N GLU A 39 10.02 -7.22 15.68
CA GLU A 39 10.96 -7.63 16.74
C GLU A 39 11.27 -6.50 17.73
N LEU A 40 11.39 -5.26 17.24
CA LEU A 40 11.73 -4.14 18.08
C LEU A 40 10.56 -3.65 18.91
N ARG A 41 9.33 -3.68 18.37
CA ARG A 41 8.10 -3.42 19.12
C ARG A 41 7.93 -4.42 20.26
N ASP A 42 8.25 -5.69 20.01
CA ASP A 42 8.06 -6.74 21.01
C ASP A 42 9.15 -6.67 22.10
N ARG A 43 10.38 -6.27 21.77
CA ARG A 43 11.46 -6.06 22.75
C ARG A 43 11.35 -4.75 23.52
N PHE A 44 10.84 -3.70 22.89
CA PHE A 44 10.76 -2.34 23.45
C PHE A 44 9.33 -1.77 23.28
N PRO A 45 8.32 -2.37 23.94
CA PRO A 45 6.92 -1.96 23.74
C PRO A 45 6.62 -0.54 24.25
N ASN A 46 7.40 -0.02 25.20
CA ASN A 46 7.18 1.29 25.82
C ASN A 46 8.11 2.39 25.32
N ASP A 47 9.08 2.05 24.47
CA ASP A 47 10.12 2.98 24.04
C ASP A 47 9.78 3.58 22.68
N LYS A 48 9.93 4.91 22.55
CA LYS A 48 9.74 5.60 21.28
C LYS A 48 10.95 5.34 20.39
N LEU A 49 10.75 4.51 19.37
CA LEU A 49 11.80 4.12 18.43
C LEU A 49 12.38 5.33 17.68
N ASP A 50 13.68 5.54 17.75
CA ASP A 50 14.38 6.46 16.84
C ASP A 50 14.52 5.81 15.46
N PHE A 51 13.73 6.30 14.51
CA PHE A 51 13.71 5.80 13.14
C PHE A 51 15.06 5.95 12.42
N SER A 52 15.84 6.97 12.77
CA SER A 52 17.16 7.21 12.16
C SER A 52 18.14 6.10 12.55
N GLN A 53 18.26 5.83 13.86
CA GLN A 53 19.12 4.77 14.37
C GLN A 53 18.65 3.39 13.90
N PHE A 54 17.35 3.13 13.94
CA PHE A 54 16.78 1.86 13.49
C PHE A 54 17.07 1.58 12.01
N THR A 55 16.87 2.58 11.15
CA THR A 55 17.12 2.44 9.71
C THR A 55 18.60 2.13 9.44
N ARG A 56 19.53 2.75 10.18
CA ARG A 56 20.97 2.44 10.08
C ARG A 56 21.27 1.01 10.50
N MET A 57 20.79 0.57 11.67
CA MET A 57 20.99 -0.81 12.15
C MET A 57 20.45 -1.86 11.18
N CYS A 58 19.26 -1.62 10.63
CA CYS A 58 18.66 -2.52 9.65
C CYS A 58 19.48 -2.61 8.37
N ASN A 59 19.92 -1.46 7.83
CA ASN A 59 20.77 -1.42 6.64
C ASN A 59 22.08 -2.19 6.86
N ASP A 60 22.74 -1.99 8.00
CA ASP A 60 24.03 -2.62 8.28
C ASP A 60 23.88 -4.14 8.43
N ARG A 61 22.88 -4.60 9.19
CA ARG A 61 22.59 -6.03 9.33
C ARG A 61 22.18 -6.67 8.00
N TRP A 62 21.39 -5.99 7.17
CA TRP A 62 21.05 -6.52 5.84
C TRP A 62 22.27 -6.68 4.93
N LYS A 63 23.23 -5.75 4.98
CA LYS A 63 24.46 -5.85 4.19
C LYS A 63 25.32 -7.05 4.61
N THR A 64 25.41 -7.32 5.90
CA THR A 64 26.22 -8.44 6.45
C THR A 64 25.51 -9.79 6.42
N MET A 65 24.19 -9.83 6.21
CA MET A 65 23.44 -11.08 6.09
C MET A 65 23.86 -11.91 4.87
N THR A 66 23.99 -13.22 5.09
CA THR A 66 24.32 -14.20 4.06
C THR A 66 23.16 -14.45 3.10
N GLY A 67 23.46 -15.07 1.95
CA GLY A 67 22.45 -15.47 0.97
C GLY A 67 21.35 -16.34 1.59
N ASP A 68 21.71 -17.27 2.47
CA ASP A 68 20.77 -18.19 3.13
C ASP A 68 19.83 -17.46 4.08
N GLN A 69 20.35 -16.49 4.84
CA GLN A 69 19.52 -15.67 5.73
C GLN A 69 18.57 -14.77 4.91
N LYS A 70 19.05 -14.25 3.78
CA LYS A 70 18.23 -13.48 2.82
C LYS A 70 17.23 -14.36 2.06
N ALA A 71 17.49 -15.67 1.92
CA ALA A 71 16.67 -16.58 1.13
C ALA A 71 15.22 -16.61 1.60
N ARG A 72 14.99 -16.58 2.93
CA ARG A 72 13.64 -16.46 3.51
C ARG A 72 12.89 -15.24 2.97
N TYR A 73 13.54 -14.08 2.97
CA TYR A 73 12.95 -12.81 2.51
C TYR A 73 12.79 -12.76 0.99
N ILE A 74 13.71 -13.36 0.25
CA ILE A 74 13.61 -13.51 -1.21
C ILE A 74 12.41 -14.39 -1.57
N HIS A 75 12.18 -15.49 -0.84
CA HIS A 75 11.02 -16.35 -1.04
C HIS A 75 9.71 -15.60 -0.75
N LEU A 76 9.65 -14.82 0.34
CA LEU A 76 8.50 -13.97 0.65
C LEU A 76 8.23 -12.95 -0.46
N ALA A 77 9.26 -12.28 -0.98
CA ALA A 77 9.14 -11.34 -2.08
C ALA A 77 8.67 -11.98 -3.39
N LYS A 78 9.10 -13.22 -3.68
CA LYS A 78 8.61 -13.97 -4.86
C LYS A 78 7.13 -14.30 -4.74
N ARG A 79 6.69 -14.77 -3.57
CA ARG A 79 5.27 -15.00 -3.28
C ARG A 79 4.47 -13.71 -3.44
N ASP A 80 5.00 -12.62 -2.92
CA ASP A 80 4.38 -11.30 -3.00
C ASP A 80 4.25 -10.76 -4.43
N SER A 81 5.25 -11.01 -5.28
CA SER A 81 5.18 -10.66 -6.70
C SER A 81 4.00 -11.36 -7.39
N THR A 82 3.70 -12.60 -7.00
CA THR A 82 2.55 -13.35 -7.54
C THR A 82 1.23 -12.75 -7.06
N ARG A 83 1.13 -12.44 -5.75
CA ARG A 83 0.00 -11.74 -5.13
C ARG A 83 -0.29 -10.43 -5.85
N PHE A 84 0.71 -9.57 -6.04
CA PHE A 84 0.53 -8.29 -6.72
C PHE A 84 0.11 -8.44 -8.18
N SER A 85 0.66 -9.42 -8.90
CA SER A 85 0.31 -9.65 -10.31
C SER A 85 -1.16 -10.07 -10.44
N LEU A 86 -1.64 -10.94 -9.56
CA LEU A 86 -3.04 -11.35 -9.51
C LEU A 86 -3.97 -10.19 -9.15
N GLU A 87 -3.65 -9.44 -8.08
CA GLU A 87 -4.45 -8.28 -7.67
C GLU A 87 -4.49 -7.21 -8.76
N MET A 88 -3.37 -6.97 -9.45
CA MET A 88 -3.29 -5.99 -10.53
C MET A 88 -4.10 -6.44 -11.76
N MET A 89 -4.09 -7.74 -12.07
CA MET A 89 -4.93 -8.31 -13.14
C MET A 89 -6.41 -8.10 -12.84
N ILE A 90 -6.84 -8.38 -11.60
CA ILE A 90 -8.23 -8.18 -11.15
C ILE A 90 -8.60 -6.69 -11.20
N TYR A 91 -7.71 -5.81 -10.72
CA TYR A 91 -7.93 -4.36 -10.77
C TYR A 91 -8.08 -3.85 -12.20
N GLN A 92 -7.25 -4.31 -13.12
CA GLN A 92 -7.30 -3.91 -14.53
C GLN A 92 -8.57 -4.44 -15.23
N GLU A 93 -9.00 -5.66 -14.91
CA GLU A 93 -10.27 -6.22 -15.42
C GLU A 93 -11.48 -5.45 -14.87
N GLY A 94 -11.47 -5.13 -13.58
CA GLY A 94 -12.51 -4.33 -12.92
C GLY A 94 -12.62 -2.92 -13.49
N LYS A 95 -11.50 -2.30 -13.85
CA LYS A 95 -11.46 -1.00 -14.56
C LYS A 95 -12.01 -1.06 -15.99
N SER A 96 -11.94 -2.22 -16.62
CA SER A 96 -12.38 -2.40 -18.01
C SER A 96 -13.89 -2.67 -18.13
N ARG A 97 -14.58 -2.98 -17.02
CA ARG A 97 -16.04 -3.05 -17.01
C ARG A 97 -16.58 -1.62 -16.97
N PRO A 98 -17.31 -1.14 -18.00
CA PRO A 98 -17.94 0.16 -17.90
C PRO A 98 -18.88 0.10 -16.69
N ILE A 99 -18.72 1.04 -15.76
CA ILE A 99 -19.70 1.26 -14.70
C ILE A 99 -21.04 1.35 -15.43
N ARG A 100 -21.88 0.32 -15.29
CA ARG A 100 -23.24 0.35 -15.83
C ARG A 100 -23.87 1.55 -15.17
N ARG A 101 -23.95 2.65 -15.94
CA ARG A 101 -24.65 3.86 -15.57
C ARG A 101 -25.99 3.38 -15.05
N TRP A 102 -26.20 3.56 -13.76
CA TRP A 102 -27.45 3.25 -13.09
C TRP A 102 -28.59 3.67 -14.03
N GLU A 103 -29.37 2.70 -14.49
CA GLU A 103 -30.48 3.00 -15.37
C GLU A 103 -31.49 3.74 -14.51
N LYS A 104 -31.57 5.05 -14.78
CA LYS A 104 -32.44 6.00 -14.12
C LYS A 104 -33.85 5.54 -14.42
N ASP A 105 -34.47 4.82 -13.50
CA ASP A 105 -35.79 4.20 -13.68
C ASP A 105 -36.75 5.21 -14.35
N PRO A 106 -37.22 4.95 -15.58
CA PRO A 106 -38.08 5.86 -16.35
C PRO A 106 -39.40 6.18 -15.63
N ARG A 107 -39.74 5.46 -14.56
CA ARG A 107 -40.99 5.63 -13.82
C ARG A 107 -40.84 6.32 -12.47
N ARG A 108 -39.70 6.92 -12.14
CA ARG A 108 -39.59 7.68 -10.87
C ARG A 108 -40.47 8.94 -10.95
N PRO A 109 -41.57 9.05 -10.18
CA PRO A 109 -42.39 10.26 -10.19
C PRO A 109 -41.58 11.43 -9.63
N LYS A 110 -41.62 12.58 -10.32
CA LYS A 110 -41.07 13.82 -9.78
C LYS A 110 -41.88 14.17 -8.53
N ARG A 111 -41.20 14.31 -7.38
CA ARG A 111 -41.81 14.88 -6.18
C ARG A 111 -42.26 16.31 -6.53
N ALA A 112 -43.54 16.60 -6.31
CA ALA A 112 -44.11 17.94 -6.39
C ALA A 112 -43.55 18.83 -5.28
#